data_AF-A0A416DTY7-F1
#
_entry.id   AF-A0A416DTY7-F1
#
_cell.length_a   1.000
_cell.length_b   1.000
_cell.length_c   1.000
_cell.angle_alpha   90.00
_cell.angle_beta   90.00
_cell.angle_gamma   90.00
#
_symmetry.space_group_name_H-M   'P 1'
#
loop_
_entity.id
_entity.type
_entity.pdbx_description
1 polymer ?
#
loop_
_entity_poly.entity_id
_entity_poly.type
_entity_poly.pdbx_seq_one_letter_code
_entity_poly.pdbx_strand_id
1 'polypeptide(L)'
;MQQININELKPHPRNNEFFDDMTGDAWDSMIQSVRSSGITNAITITDKNIIISGHQRVRACKVLNIESIDYKVIHYSDDDYKKETDVKDLIESNLRQRVVGNANPIKLGKCFQFLNDWYGFEHGAKSFQGNQHKKVSAKILHTPDLANAPSTQKDLAQDYGISHQTMNNYMRLAKAIPELEDLVDTGIVTTHTALAIMKELSEDEQIKLISSMDTTKKITQKQVQQYIDKIKQLENDNPKVKELETQISELKTEKNILERKVKLNQEESDKYNKLKSDIKFLTKQKTDLGRQIDSATELAGLTVRLQKLLETELAPIKFKRCMERLDSSDVCVGNLTDIISRIDDWSDEMKKLLNNNIDYVVDVQ
;
A
#
# COMPACT_ATOMS: atom_id res chain seq x y z
N MET A 1 -2.73 41.44 -37.34
CA MET A 1 -2.93 40.03 -36.94
C MET A 1 -2.61 39.16 -38.15
N GLN A 2 -2.04 37.97 -37.96
CA GLN A 2 -1.78 37.04 -39.07
C GLN A 2 -3.05 36.24 -39.36
N GLN A 3 -3.27 35.90 -40.62
CA GLN A 3 -4.40 35.10 -41.09
C GLN A 3 -3.93 33.76 -41.64
N ILE A 4 -4.73 32.72 -41.43
CA ILE A 4 -4.48 31.38 -41.94
C ILE A 4 -5.73 30.88 -42.69
N ASN A 5 -5.52 30.09 -43.74
CA ASN A 5 -6.60 29.45 -44.46
C ASN A 5 -7.28 28.41 -43.55
N ILE A 6 -8.61 28.47 -43.44
CA ILE A 6 -9.38 27.59 -42.54
C ILE A 6 -9.24 26.09 -42.87
N ASN A 7 -8.85 25.75 -44.11
CA ASN A 7 -8.65 24.38 -44.56
C ASN A 7 -7.31 23.78 -44.14
N GLU A 8 -6.36 24.62 -43.71
CA GLU A 8 -5.07 24.16 -43.16
C GLU A 8 -5.16 23.79 -41.68
N LEU A 9 -6.24 24.18 -41.01
CA LEU A 9 -6.47 23.98 -39.59
C LEU A 9 -6.93 22.56 -39.28
N LYS A 10 -6.30 21.96 -38.26
CA LYS A 10 -6.62 20.62 -37.76
C LYS A 10 -7.28 20.73 -36.38
N PRO A 11 -8.38 20.00 -36.11
CA PRO A 11 -8.91 19.95 -34.76
C PRO A 11 -7.90 19.26 -33.82
N HIS A 12 -7.86 19.69 -32.56
CA HIS A 12 -7.12 18.96 -31.53
C HIS A 12 -7.61 17.51 -31.44
N PRO A 13 -6.72 16.49 -31.44
CA PRO A 13 -7.12 15.09 -31.44
C PRO A 13 -8.00 14.70 -30.25
N ARG A 14 -7.76 15.34 -29.09
CA ARG A 14 -8.54 15.13 -27.85
C ARG A 14 -9.72 16.09 -27.65
N ASN A 15 -10.06 16.95 -28.62
CA ASN A 15 -11.16 17.91 -28.43
C ASN A 15 -12.47 17.22 -28.04
N ASN A 16 -12.84 16.16 -28.75
CA ASN A 16 -14.13 15.50 -28.58
C ASN A 16 -14.24 14.70 -27.27
N GLU A 17 -13.11 14.44 -26.60
CA GLU A 17 -13.08 13.85 -25.26
C GLU A 17 -13.64 14.83 -24.21
N PHE A 18 -13.36 16.12 -24.37
CA PHE A 18 -13.65 17.18 -23.40
C PHE A 18 -14.82 18.08 -23.80
N PHE A 19 -15.11 18.18 -25.10
CA PHE A 19 -15.98 19.22 -25.63
C PHE A 19 -16.82 18.73 -26.80
N ASP A 20 -18.13 18.92 -26.71
CA ASP A 20 -19.06 18.73 -27.83
C ASP A 20 -19.06 19.91 -28.80
N ASP A 21 -19.56 19.65 -30.00
CA ASP A 21 -19.91 20.69 -30.95
C ASP A 21 -21.18 21.43 -30.51
N MET A 22 -21.21 22.75 -30.73
CA MET A 22 -22.40 23.54 -30.46
C MET A 22 -23.54 23.13 -31.41
N THR A 23 -24.75 23.02 -30.89
CA THR A 23 -25.96 22.68 -31.65
C THR A 23 -27.12 23.60 -31.25
N GLY A 24 -28.22 23.56 -32.02
CA GLY A 24 -29.45 24.31 -31.73
C GLY A 24 -29.26 25.83 -31.64
N ASP A 25 -30.03 26.46 -30.75
CA ASP A 25 -30.08 27.92 -30.60
C ASP A 25 -28.70 28.56 -30.32
N ALA A 26 -27.83 27.86 -29.59
CA ALA A 26 -26.47 28.34 -29.29
C ALA A 26 -25.61 28.38 -30.56
N TRP A 27 -25.74 27.37 -31.42
CA TRP A 27 -25.07 27.35 -32.72
C TRP A 27 -25.62 28.41 -33.66
N ASP A 28 -26.93 28.59 -33.71
CA ASP A 28 -27.56 29.61 -34.53
C ASP A 28 -27.15 31.01 -34.09
N SER A 29 -27.07 31.25 -32.78
CA SER A 29 -26.55 32.50 -32.21
C SER A 29 -25.09 32.76 -32.59
N MET A 30 -24.24 31.72 -32.57
CA MET A 30 -22.84 31.82 -33.03
C MET A 30 -22.80 32.21 -34.51
N ILE A 31 -23.56 31.53 -35.38
CA ILE A 31 -23.60 31.84 -36.82
C ILE A 31 -24.07 33.27 -37.07
N GLN A 32 -25.11 33.74 -36.39
CA GLN A 32 -25.59 35.11 -36.53
C GLN A 32 -24.55 36.12 -36.06
N SER A 33 -23.87 35.86 -34.94
CA SER A 33 -22.80 36.72 -34.45
C SER A 33 -21.63 36.82 -35.44
N VAL A 34 -21.23 35.72 -36.07
CA VAL A 34 -20.15 35.73 -37.08
C VAL A 34 -20.61 36.47 -38.35
N ARG A 35 -21.89 36.35 -38.74
CA ARG A 35 -22.44 37.11 -39.88
C ARG A 35 -22.51 38.61 -39.62
N SER A 36 -22.94 39.03 -38.42
CA SER A 36 -23.14 40.44 -38.09
C SER A 36 -21.84 41.18 -37.80
N SER A 37 -20.92 40.50 -37.11
CA SER A 37 -19.77 41.16 -36.48
C SER A 37 -18.44 40.54 -36.88
N GLY A 38 -18.45 39.47 -37.70
CA GLY A 38 -17.26 38.71 -38.02
C GLY A 38 -16.69 37.95 -36.81
N ILE A 39 -15.47 37.45 -36.97
CA ILE A 39 -14.70 36.86 -35.87
C ILE A 39 -13.97 37.98 -35.13
N THR A 40 -14.45 38.31 -33.93
CA THR A 40 -13.90 39.42 -33.12
C THR A 40 -12.63 39.05 -32.38
N ASN A 41 -12.48 37.78 -32.00
CA ASN A 41 -11.32 37.26 -31.30
C ASN A 41 -10.53 36.31 -32.21
N ALA A 42 -9.21 36.42 -32.22
CA ALA A 42 -8.35 35.47 -32.93
C ALA A 42 -8.44 34.05 -32.32
N ILE A 43 -8.28 33.02 -33.14
CA ILE A 43 -8.13 31.62 -32.68
C ILE A 43 -6.72 31.38 -32.15
N THR A 44 -6.53 30.31 -31.38
CA THR A 44 -5.21 29.89 -30.90
C THR A 44 -4.87 28.53 -31.50
N ILE A 45 -3.70 28.44 -32.14
CA ILE A 45 -3.23 27.22 -32.81
C ILE A 45 -1.79 26.90 -32.45
N THR A 46 -1.37 25.67 -32.71
CA THR A 46 0.04 25.26 -32.66
C THR A 46 0.79 25.67 -33.93
N ASP A 47 2.11 25.58 -33.91
CA ASP A 47 2.98 25.62 -35.10
C ASP A 47 2.61 24.57 -36.17
N LYS A 48 1.99 23.46 -35.74
CA LYS A 48 1.41 22.40 -36.61
C LYS A 48 -0.03 22.65 -37.08
N ASN A 49 -0.55 23.87 -36.94
CA ASN A 49 -1.92 24.27 -37.28
C ASN A 49 -3.02 23.49 -36.52
N ILE A 50 -2.71 22.95 -35.34
CA ILE A 50 -3.69 22.28 -34.47
C ILE A 50 -4.41 23.32 -33.64
N ILE A 51 -5.73 23.32 -33.63
CA ILE A 51 -6.54 24.29 -32.89
C ILE A 51 -6.52 23.98 -31.40
N ILE A 52 -6.04 24.91 -30.58
CA ILE A 52 -6.12 24.87 -29.11
C ILE A 52 -7.39 25.59 -28.62
N SER A 53 -7.73 26.72 -29.23
CA SER A 53 -8.95 27.48 -28.90
C SER A 53 -9.62 28.04 -30.15
N GLY A 54 -10.95 27.91 -30.22
CA GLY A 54 -11.76 28.47 -31.31
C GLY A 54 -12.31 27.47 -32.31
N HIS A 55 -12.42 26.18 -31.97
CA HIS A 55 -12.99 25.14 -32.86
C HIS A 55 -14.36 25.54 -33.42
N GLN A 56 -15.25 26.09 -32.60
CA GLN A 56 -16.59 26.50 -33.02
C GLN A 56 -16.56 27.71 -33.98
N ARG A 57 -15.60 28.62 -33.82
CA ARG A 57 -15.38 29.76 -34.74
C ARG A 57 -14.90 29.27 -36.11
N VAL A 58 -13.96 28.32 -36.13
CA VAL A 58 -13.48 27.70 -37.38
C VAL A 58 -14.62 26.94 -38.06
N ARG A 59 -15.44 26.21 -37.30
CA ARG A 59 -16.63 25.53 -37.81
C ARG A 59 -17.64 26.53 -38.40
N ALA A 60 -17.86 27.66 -37.74
CA ALA A 60 -18.76 28.70 -38.24
C ALA A 60 -18.23 29.33 -39.54
N CYS A 61 -16.92 29.60 -39.63
CA CYS A 61 -16.28 30.10 -40.85
C CYS A 61 -16.44 29.13 -42.03
N LYS A 62 -16.28 27.81 -41.79
CA LYS A 62 -16.54 26.77 -42.81
C LYS A 62 -17.96 26.83 -43.35
N VAL A 63 -18.96 26.96 -42.47
CA VAL A 63 -20.37 27.05 -42.88
C VAL A 63 -20.69 28.35 -43.63
N LEU A 64 -19.99 29.44 -43.30
CA LEU A 64 -20.18 30.76 -43.90
C LEU A 64 -19.29 31.02 -45.12
N ASN A 65 -18.51 30.03 -45.57
CA ASN A 65 -17.53 30.16 -46.66
C ASN A 65 -16.53 31.30 -46.43
N ILE A 66 -16.10 31.51 -45.18
CA ILE A 66 -15.04 32.45 -44.82
C ILE A 66 -13.70 31.71 -44.93
N GLU A 67 -12.85 32.10 -45.87
CA GLU A 67 -11.63 31.36 -46.22
C GLU A 67 -10.46 31.55 -45.25
N SER A 68 -10.41 32.69 -44.54
CA SER A 68 -9.30 33.02 -43.64
C SER A 68 -9.78 33.50 -42.28
N ILE A 69 -8.99 33.19 -41.24
CA ILE A 69 -9.28 33.57 -39.85
C ILE A 69 -8.02 34.06 -39.15
N ASP A 70 -8.17 35.10 -38.32
CA ASP A 70 -7.08 35.63 -37.51
C ASP A 70 -6.66 34.61 -36.43
N TYR A 71 -5.36 34.41 -36.26
CA TYR A 71 -4.82 33.43 -35.32
C TYR A 71 -3.66 33.94 -34.47
N LYS A 72 -3.39 33.21 -33.38
CA LYS A 72 -2.22 33.30 -32.51
C LYS A 72 -1.56 31.92 -32.45
N VAL A 73 -0.23 31.89 -32.49
CA VAL A 73 0.54 30.63 -32.41
C VAL A 73 1.07 30.41 -31.01
N ILE A 74 0.86 29.22 -30.47
CA ILE A 74 1.58 28.68 -29.32
C ILE A 74 2.57 27.63 -29.82
N HIS A 75 3.78 27.71 -29.29
CA HIS A 75 4.82 26.72 -29.60
C HIS A 75 4.97 25.80 -28.39
N TYR A 76 4.75 24.51 -28.58
CA TYR A 76 4.96 23.48 -27.56
C TYR A 76 6.26 22.74 -27.86
N SER A 77 7.11 22.59 -26.84
CA SER A 77 8.26 21.70 -26.93
C SER A 77 7.82 20.23 -26.84
N ASP A 78 8.71 19.30 -27.20
CA ASP A 78 8.42 17.87 -27.05
C ASP A 78 8.09 17.49 -25.61
N ASP A 79 8.72 18.14 -24.63
CA ASP A 79 8.43 17.94 -23.22
C ASP A 79 7.08 18.51 -22.80
N ASP A 80 6.61 19.58 -23.45
CA ASP A 80 5.26 20.12 -23.21
C ASP A 80 4.19 19.14 -23.70
N TYR A 81 4.38 18.55 -24.89
CA TYR A 81 3.50 17.49 -25.43
C TYR A 81 3.51 16.24 -24.56
N LYS A 82 4.69 15.77 -24.10
CA LYS A 82 4.78 14.62 -23.19
C LYS A 82 4.02 14.85 -21.88
N LYS A 83 3.97 16.10 -21.43
CA LYS A 83 3.23 16.48 -20.21
C LYS A 83 1.75 16.72 -20.47
N GLU A 84 1.31 16.76 -21.72
CA GLU A 84 -0.05 17.13 -22.12
C GLU A 84 -0.40 18.62 -21.86
N THR A 85 0.58 19.51 -21.99
CA THR A 85 0.39 20.96 -21.77
C THR A 85 -0.58 21.57 -22.78
N ASP A 86 -0.56 21.07 -24.01
CA ASP A 86 -1.51 21.42 -25.06
C ASP A 86 -2.96 21.03 -24.69
N VAL A 87 -3.14 19.86 -24.05
CA VAL A 87 -4.44 19.42 -23.52
C VAL A 87 -4.90 20.32 -22.36
N LYS A 88 -3.98 20.69 -21.46
CA LYS A 88 -4.25 21.63 -20.38
C LYS A 88 -4.72 22.99 -20.92
N ASP A 89 -4.00 23.57 -21.86
CA ASP A 89 -4.35 24.86 -22.47
C ASP A 89 -5.66 24.78 -23.28
N LEU A 90 -5.91 23.65 -23.96
CA LEU A 90 -7.18 23.35 -24.62
C LEU A 90 -8.33 23.40 -23.60
N ILE A 91 -8.19 22.73 -22.45
CA ILE A 91 -9.26 22.69 -21.44
C ILE A 91 -9.46 24.08 -20.84
N GLU A 92 -8.41 24.74 -20.34
CA GLU A 92 -8.55 26.02 -19.64
C GLU A 92 -9.14 27.14 -20.51
N SER A 93 -8.72 27.19 -21.78
CA SER A 93 -9.18 28.24 -22.70
C SER A 93 -10.63 28.05 -23.14
N ASN A 94 -11.20 26.84 -23.02
CA ASN A 94 -12.56 26.54 -23.48
C ASN A 94 -13.54 26.31 -22.32
N LEU A 95 -13.08 25.87 -21.14
CA LEU A 95 -13.93 25.48 -20.02
C LEU A 95 -14.70 26.67 -19.43
N ARG A 96 -14.07 27.85 -19.24
CA ARG A 96 -14.76 29.05 -18.70
C ARG A 96 -15.98 29.47 -19.53
N GLN A 97 -15.86 29.41 -20.86
CA GLN A 97 -16.94 29.80 -21.77
C GLN A 97 -18.10 28.81 -21.78
N ARG A 98 -17.84 27.55 -21.39
CA ARG A 98 -18.82 26.44 -21.46
C ARG A 98 -19.52 26.14 -20.14
N VAL A 99 -18.92 26.46 -18.98
CA VAL A 99 -19.54 26.23 -17.66
C VAL A 99 -20.84 27.04 -17.48
N VAL A 100 -21.01 28.14 -18.22
CA VAL A 100 -22.21 28.99 -18.15
C VAL A 100 -23.32 28.53 -19.14
N GLY A 101 -23.03 27.59 -20.05
CA GLY A 101 -23.81 27.43 -21.29
C GLY A 101 -24.41 26.04 -21.58
N ASN A 102 -24.75 25.23 -20.57
CA ASN A 102 -25.38 23.91 -20.75
C ASN A 102 -24.46 22.84 -21.37
N ALA A 103 -23.25 22.68 -20.81
CA ALA A 103 -22.30 21.67 -21.26
C ALA A 103 -22.63 20.27 -20.68
N ASN A 104 -22.33 19.22 -21.45
CA ASN A 104 -22.42 17.82 -21.03
C ASN A 104 -21.72 17.62 -19.66
N PRO A 105 -22.45 17.25 -18.59
CA PRO A 105 -21.92 17.10 -17.23
C PRO A 105 -20.73 16.14 -17.11
N ILE A 106 -20.69 15.11 -17.95
CA ILE A 106 -19.66 14.07 -17.93
C ILE A 106 -18.39 14.60 -18.56
N LYS A 107 -18.49 15.36 -19.67
CA LYS A 107 -17.34 16.02 -20.28
C LYS A 107 -16.77 17.12 -19.39
N LEU A 108 -17.62 17.87 -18.69
CA LEU A 108 -17.17 18.77 -17.62
C LEU A 108 -16.41 17.99 -16.53
N GLY A 109 -16.92 16.81 -16.16
CA GLY A 109 -16.24 15.90 -15.23
C GLY A 109 -14.85 15.50 -15.71
N LYS A 110 -14.71 15.09 -16.98
CA LYS A 110 -13.43 14.75 -17.63
C LYS A 110 -12.47 15.95 -17.61
N CYS A 111 -12.97 17.16 -17.89
CA CYS A 111 -12.17 18.39 -17.81
C CYS A 111 -11.66 18.66 -16.38
N PHE A 112 -12.55 18.60 -15.38
CA PHE A 112 -12.18 18.88 -13.99
C PHE A 112 -11.26 17.80 -13.41
N GLN A 113 -11.46 16.52 -13.76
CA GLN A 113 -10.55 15.45 -13.37
C GLN A 113 -9.15 15.68 -13.96
N PHE A 114 -9.06 16.00 -15.26
CA PHE A 114 -7.78 16.32 -15.88
C PHE A 114 -7.07 17.48 -15.17
N LEU A 115 -7.77 18.60 -14.91
CA LEU A 115 -7.17 19.75 -14.24
C LEU A 115 -6.80 19.43 -12.79
N ASN A 116 -7.61 18.64 -12.08
CA ASN A 116 -7.33 18.19 -10.73
C ASN A 116 -6.03 17.38 -10.64
N ASP A 117 -5.82 16.49 -11.62
CA ASP A 117 -4.64 15.63 -11.71
C ASP A 117 -3.42 16.45 -12.14
N TRP A 118 -3.59 17.34 -13.12
CA TRP A 118 -2.57 18.27 -13.58
C TRP A 118 -2.03 19.15 -12.44
N TYR A 119 -2.93 19.71 -11.63
CA TYR A 119 -2.58 20.56 -10.50
C TYR A 119 -2.19 19.79 -9.23
N GLY A 120 -2.40 18.46 -9.21
CA GLY A 120 -1.90 17.56 -8.16
C GLY A 120 -2.66 17.64 -6.84
N PHE A 121 -3.97 17.89 -6.86
CA PHE A 121 -4.75 18.05 -5.61
C PHE A 121 -5.02 16.74 -4.85
N GLU A 122 -4.87 15.57 -5.48
CA GLU A 122 -5.28 14.28 -4.89
C GLU A 122 -4.39 13.79 -3.73
N HIS A 123 -3.25 14.42 -3.49
CA HIS A 123 -2.35 14.04 -2.41
C HIS A 123 -2.56 14.96 -1.22
N GLY A 124 -3.48 14.56 -0.33
CA GLY A 124 -3.67 15.22 0.97
C GLY A 124 -2.33 15.51 1.64
N ALA A 125 -2.01 16.80 1.76
CA ALA A 125 -0.96 17.41 2.54
C ALA A 125 0.05 16.46 3.23
N LYS A 126 0.96 15.86 2.45
CA LYS A 126 2.30 15.49 2.91
C LYS A 126 3.27 15.73 1.75
N SER A 127 4.16 16.70 1.95
CA SER A 127 5.21 17.17 1.03
C SER A 127 4.80 18.17 -0.08
N PHE A 128 4.50 19.41 0.32
CA PHE A 128 4.86 20.57 -0.51
C PHE A 128 6.23 21.10 -0.07
N GLN A 129 7.25 20.26 -0.24
CA GLN A 129 8.66 20.67 -0.32
C GLN A 129 9.14 20.27 -1.71
N GLY A 130 8.81 21.09 -2.70
CA GLY A 130 9.20 20.88 -4.08
C GLY A 130 9.15 22.21 -4.83
N ASN A 131 10.25 22.96 -4.73
CA ASN A 131 10.60 24.14 -5.52
C ASN A 131 9.46 25.08 -5.92
N GLN A 132 9.19 26.04 -5.04
CA GLN A 132 8.91 27.41 -5.47
C GLN A 132 10.05 27.85 -6.39
N HIS A 133 9.86 27.72 -7.71
CA HIS A 133 10.38 28.59 -8.77
C HIS A 133 10.12 27.90 -10.11
N LYS A 134 9.01 28.26 -10.75
CA LYS A 134 9.04 28.48 -12.19
C LYS A 134 8.25 29.75 -12.45
N LYS A 135 8.97 30.84 -12.71
CA LYS A 135 8.42 31.95 -13.49
C LYS A 135 7.93 31.31 -14.78
N VAL A 136 6.62 31.20 -14.93
CA VAL A 136 6.04 30.82 -16.22
C VAL A 136 6.39 31.98 -17.14
N SER A 137 7.28 31.73 -18.08
CA SER A 137 7.49 32.61 -19.22
C SER A 137 6.12 32.85 -19.85
N ALA A 138 5.64 34.09 -19.80
CA ALA A 138 4.40 34.51 -20.42
C ALA A 138 4.40 34.09 -21.89
N LYS A 139 3.77 32.95 -22.21
CA LYS A 139 3.48 32.55 -23.58
C LYS A 139 2.02 32.90 -23.82
N ILE A 140 1.83 34.16 -24.18
CA ILE A 140 0.70 34.80 -24.88
C ILE A 140 -0.59 33.96 -24.90
N LEU A 141 -1.18 33.75 -23.73
CA LEU A 141 -2.61 33.56 -23.61
C LEU A 141 -3.13 34.83 -22.94
N HIS A 142 -3.77 35.70 -23.73
CA HIS A 142 -4.56 36.79 -23.15
C HIS A 142 -5.84 36.18 -22.59
N THR A 143 -5.72 35.50 -21.45
CA THR A 143 -6.83 35.33 -20.51
C THR A 143 -6.76 36.51 -19.54
N PRO A 144 -7.80 37.36 -19.46
CA PRO A 144 -7.90 38.33 -18.37
C PRO A 144 -7.94 37.55 -17.04
N ASP A 145 -7.09 37.92 -16.08
CA ASP A 145 -7.16 37.59 -14.65
C ASP A 145 -6.82 36.18 -14.10
N LEU A 146 -6.07 35.32 -14.80
CA LEU A 146 -5.41 34.16 -14.14
C LEU A 146 -4.00 34.55 -13.67
N ALA A 147 -3.94 35.41 -12.66
CA ALA A 147 -2.66 35.83 -12.08
C ALA A 147 -2.00 34.73 -11.23
N ASN A 148 -2.73 33.69 -10.82
CA ASN A 148 -2.20 32.59 -10.00
C ASN A 148 -2.85 31.25 -10.38
N ALA A 149 -2.05 30.18 -10.43
CA ALA A 149 -2.57 28.82 -10.56
C ALA A 149 -3.39 28.45 -9.30
N PRO A 150 -4.50 27.70 -9.44
CA PRO A 150 -5.33 27.31 -8.31
C PRO A 150 -4.52 26.45 -7.33
N SER A 151 -4.58 26.79 -6.04
CA SER A 151 -3.81 26.09 -5.00
C SER A 151 -4.58 24.93 -4.37
N THR A 152 -5.91 24.92 -4.52
CA THR A 152 -6.79 23.89 -4.00
C THR A 152 -7.91 23.58 -5.00
N GLN A 153 -8.58 22.43 -4.82
CA GLN A 153 -9.82 22.10 -5.54
C GLN A 153 -10.91 23.17 -5.37
N LYS A 154 -10.94 23.84 -4.21
CA LYS A 154 -11.92 24.90 -3.95
C LYS A 154 -11.63 26.14 -4.83
N ASP A 155 -10.36 26.51 -4.93
CA ASP A 155 -9.92 27.61 -5.80
C ASP A 155 -10.21 27.28 -7.27
N LEU A 156 -9.89 26.06 -7.70
CA LEU A 156 -10.20 25.59 -9.06
C LEU A 156 -11.71 25.70 -9.33
N ALA A 157 -12.58 25.21 -8.44
CA ALA A 157 -14.02 25.31 -8.63
C ALA A 157 -14.49 26.78 -8.72
N GLN A 158 -13.97 27.65 -7.85
CA GLN A 158 -14.30 29.07 -7.81
C GLN A 158 -13.85 29.81 -9.07
N ASP A 159 -12.66 29.48 -9.59
CA ASP A 159 -12.12 30.02 -10.84
C ASP A 159 -13.09 29.81 -12.00
N TYR A 160 -13.79 28.67 -12.04
CA TYR A 160 -14.79 28.37 -13.06
C TYR A 160 -16.23 28.71 -12.66
N GLY A 161 -16.43 29.41 -11.54
CA GLY A 161 -17.74 29.91 -11.11
C GLY A 161 -18.72 28.85 -10.59
N ILE A 162 -18.22 27.69 -10.14
CA ILE A 162 -19.04 26.61 -9.56
C ILE A 162 -18.65 26.30 -8.12
N SER A 163 -19.54 25.67 -7.37
CA SER A 163 -19.21 25.19 -6.03
C SER A 163 -18.27 23.98 -6.09
N HIS A 164 -17.41 23.84 -5.08
CA HIS A 164 -16.55 22.65 -4.92
C HIS A 164 -17.34 21.34 -4.96
N GLN A 165 -18.54 21.32 -4.36
CA GLN A 165 -19.45 20.17 -4.44
C GLN A 165 -19.89 19.87 -5.87
N THR A 166 -20.22 20.89 -6.67
CA THR A 166 -20.63 20.71 -8.06
C THR A 166 -19.48 20.17 -8.90
N MET A 167 -18.27 20.69 -8.69
CA MET A 167 -17.06 20.18 -9.35
C MET A 167 -16.83 18.70 -9.03
N ASN A 168 -16.91 18.33 -7.74
CA ASN A 168 -16.77 16.93 -7.30
C ASN A 168 -17.86 16.03 -7.89
N ASN A 169 -19.09 16.52 -7.98
CA ASN A 169 -20.19 15.80 -8.61
C ASN A 169 -19.91 15.51 -10.09
N TYR A 170 -19.38 16.48 -10.84
CA TYR A 170 -18.96 16.25 -12.23
C TYR A 170 -17.80 15.25 -12.32
N MET A 171 -16.75 15.38 -11.51
CA MET A 171 -15.62 14.43 -11.52
C MET A 171 -16.06 13.00 -11.20
N ARG A 172 -17.04 12.82 -10.31
CA ARG A 172 -17.64 11.49 -10.05
C ARG A 172 -18.38 10.96 -11.26
N LEU A 173 -19.16 11.80 -11.95
CA LEU A 173 -19.88 11.41 -13.17
C LEU A 173 -18.95 11.05 -14.33
N ALA A 174 -17.73 11.58 -14.36
CA ALA A 174 -16.73 11.17 -15.36
C ALA A 174 -16.40 9.67 -15.34
N LYS A 175 -16.77 8.97 -14.25
CA LYS A 175 -16.56 7.53 -14.03
C LYS A 175 -17.84 6.71 -14.28
N ALA A 176 -18.88 7.32 -14.86
CA ALA A 176 -20.12 6.62 -15.19
C ALA A 176 -19.87 5.58 -16.30
N ILE A 177 -20.64 4.48 -16.27
CA ILE A 177 -20.65 3.50 -17.36
C ILE A 177 -21.21 4.12 -18.65
N PRO A 178 -20.85 3.62 -19.84
CA PRO A 178 -21.28 4.20 -21.12
C PRO A 178 -22.79 4.37 -21.27
N GLU A 179 -23.58 3.41 -20.79
CA GLU A 179 -25.04 3.44 -20.84
C GLU A 179 -25.60 4.58 -19.98
N LEU A 180 -25.00 4.81 -18.80
CA LEU A 180 -25.40 5.92 -17.93
C LEU A 180 -24.90 7.26 -18.49
N GLU A 181 -23.77 7.28 -19.19
CA GLU A 181 -23.26 8.46 -19.89
C GLU A 181 -24.25 8.96 -20.94
N ASP A 182 -24.75 8.06 -21.79
CA ASP A 182 -25.74 8.39 -22.82
C ASP A 182 -27.06 8.94 -22.23
N LEU A 183 -27.55 8.35 -21.13
CA LEU A 183 -28.76 8.83 -20.46
C LEU A 183 -28.61 10.21 -19.83
N VAL A 184 -27.41 10.53 -19.33
CA VAL A 184 -27.11 11.86 -18.78
C VAL A 184 -26.96 12.89 -19.90
N ASP A 185 -26.27 12.52 -20.99
CA ASP A 185 -26.06 13.39 -22.15
C ASP A 185 -27.38 13.76 -22.85
N THR A 186 -28.26 12.77 -23.05
CA THR A 186 -29.62 12.98 -23.59
C THR A 186 -30.55 13.72 -22.63
N GLY A 187 -30.17 13.90 -21.36
CA GLY A 187 -30.98 14.55 -20.33
C GLY A 187 -32.19 13.73 -19.88
N ILE A 188 -32.24 12.44 -20.22
CA ILE A 188 -33.23 11.47 -19.70
C ILE A 188 -33.04 11.29 -18.20
N VAL A 189 -31.77 11.24 -17.77
CA VAL A 189 -31.35 11.12 -16.37
C VAL A 189 -30.62 12.39 -15.94
N THR A 190 -31.04 12.99 -14.82
CA THR A 190 -30.35 14.16 -14.27
C THR A 190 -29.01 13.79 -13.63
N THR A 191 -28.06 14.72 -13.60
CA THR A 191 -26.77 14.63 -12.88
C THR A 191 -26.92 14.03 -11.48
N HIS A 192 -27.90 14.51 -10.70
CA HIS A 192 -28.15 14.04 -9.33
C HIS A 192 -28.65 12.59 -9.31
N THR A 193 -29.56 12.25 -10.23
CA THR A 193 -30.08 10.88 -10.35
C THR A 193 -28.99 9.89 -10.75
N ALA A 194 -28.13 10.24 -11.71
CA ALA A 194 -27.01 9.40 -12.12
C ALA A 194 -26.01 9.17 -10.97
N LEU A 195 -25.71 10.21 -10.19
CA LEU A 195 -24.85 10.06 -8.99
C LEU A 195 -25.46 9.15 -7.92
N ALA A 196 -26.78 9.16 -7.76
CA ALA A 196 -27.47 8.25 -6.85
C ALA A 196 -27.39 6.80 -7.34
N ILE A 197 -27.61 6.58 -8.65
CA ILE A 197 -27.47 5.26 -9.29
C ILE A 197 -26.05 4.71 -9.07
N MET A 198 -25.02 5.49 -9.36
CA MET A 198 -23.61 5.08 -9.19
C MET A 198 -23.22 4.80 -7.73
N LYS A 199 -23.89 5.47 -6.77
CA LYS A 199 -23.62 5.30 -5.34
C LYS A 199 -24.27 4.03 -4.78
N GLU A 200 -25.45 3.68 -5.27
CA GLU A 200 -26.29 2.63 -4.67
C GLU A 200 -26.19 1.29 -5.40
N LEU A 201 -25.71 1.26 -6.65
CA LEU A 201 -25.71 0.08 -7.52
C LEU A 201 -24.31 -0.21 -8.08
N SER A 202 -23.95 -1.50 -8.15
CA SER A 202 -22.80 -1.99 -8.92
C SER A 202 -23.02 -1.79 -10.42
N GLU A 203 -21.95 -1.80 -11.22
CA GLU A 203 -22.03 -1.58 -12.67
C GLU A 203 -23.01 -2.55 -13.37
N ASP A 204 -23.01 -3.82 -13.00
CA ASP A 204 -23.95 -4.82 -13.53
C ASP A 204 -25.42 -4.50 -13.19
N GLU A 205 -25.67 -4.01 -11.98
CA GLU A 205 -27.01 -3.58 -11.56
C GLU A 205 -27.45 -2.30 -12.26
N GLN A 206 -26.52 -1.36 -12.50
CA GLN A 206 -26.78 -0.16 -13.28
C GLN A 206 -27.23 -0.53 -14.70
N ILE A 207 -26.53 -1.47 -15.37
CA ILE A 207 -26.91 -1.94 -16.71
C ILE A 207 -28.30 -2.58 -16.71
N LYS A 208 -28.59 -3.47 -15.74
CA LYS A 208 -29.91 -4.11 -15.61
C LYS A 208 -31.01 -3.07 -15.40
N LEU A 209 -30.75 -2.07 -14.55
CA LEU A 209 -31.68 -0.99 -14.29
C LEU A 209 -31.96 -0.21 -15.58
N ILE A 210 -30.91 0.28 -16.25
CA ILE A 210 -31.02 1.07 -17.48
C ILE A 210 -31.76 0.29 -18.57
N SER A 211 -31.46 -1.00 -18.73
CA SER A 211 -32.12 -1.88 -19.71
C SER A 211 -33.62 -2.06 -19.44
N SER A 212 -34.06 -1.89 -18.19
CA SER A 212 -35.46 -2.00 -17.80
C SER A 212 -36.23 -0.67 -17.87
N MET A 213 -35.53 0.45 -18.11
CA MET A 213 -36.12 1.78 -18.15
C MET A 213 -36.77 2.10 -19.51
N ASP A 214 -37.88 2.84 -19.48
CA ASP A 214 -38.44 3.49 -20.67
C ASP A 214 -37.61 4.76 -20.96
N THR A 215 -36.66 4.64 -21.88
CA THR A 215 -35.76 5.74 -22.28
C THR A 215 -36.46 6.85 -23.06
N THR A 216 -37.75 6.70 -23.40
CA THR A 216 -38.52 7.74 -24.11
C THR A 216 -39.00 8.88 -23.19
N LYS A 217 -38.88 8.73 -21.87
CA LYS A 217 -39.35 9.70 -20.88
C LYS A 217 -38.26 10.04 -19.88
N LYS A 218 -38.23 11.31 -19.46
CA LYS A 218 -37.40 11.73 -18.32
C LYS A 218 -37.79 10.93 -17.07
N ILE A 219 -36.81 10.33 -16.43
CA ILE A 219 -37.02 9.57 -15.21
C ILE A 219 -36.86 10.46 -13.98
N THR A 220 -37.77 10.31 -13.03
CA THR A 220 -37.73 11.04 -11.76
C THR A 220 -36.90 10.29 -10.72
N GLN A 221 -36.32 11.03 -9.77
CA GLN A 221 -35.58 10.46 -8.64
C GLN A 221 -36.41 9.44 -7.85
N LYS A 222 -37.73 9.66 -7.72
CA LYS A 222 -38.66 8.75 -7.03
C LYS A 222 -38.78 7.41 -7.76
N GLN A 223 -38.85 7.42 -9.09
CA GLN A 223 -38.89 6.18 -9.87
C GLN A 223 -37.61 5.38 -9.71
N VAL A 224 -36.44 6.03 -9.77
CA VAL A 224 -35.16 5.36 -9.52
C VAL A 224 -35.11 4.75 -8.12
N GLN A 225 -35.55 5.48 -7.10
CA GLN A 225 -35.58 4.94 -5.73
C GLN A 225 -36.50 3.71 -5.62
N GLN A 226 -37.68 3.75 -6.26
CA GLN A 226 -38.60 2.59 -6.29
C GLN A 226 -37.94 1.37 -6.95
N TYR A 227 -37.14 1.56 -7.99
CA TYR A 227 -36.40 0.47 -8.61
C TYR A 227 -35.28 -0.04 -7.72
N ILE A 228 -34.50 0.84 -7.08
CA ILE A 228 -33.46 0.46 -6.11
C ILE A 228 -34.07 -0.35 -4.97
N ASP A 229 -35.18 0.12 -4.41
CA ASP A 229 -35.89 -0.56 -3.32
C ASP A 229 -36.40 -1.93 -3.78
N LYS A 230 -36.88 -2.04 -5.01
CA LYS A 230 -37.33 -3.31 -5.60
C LYS A 230 -36.18 -4.29 -5.83
N ILE A 231 -35.01 -3.83 -6.27
CA ILE A 231 -33.80 -4.66 -6.41
C ILE A 231 -33.40 -5.18 -5.03
N LYS A 232 -33.28 -4.29 -4.03
CA LYS A 232 -32.95 -4.66 -2.65
C LYS A 232 -33.98 -5.63 -2.05
N GLN A 233 -35.27 -5.46 -2.35
CA GLN A 233 -36.31 -6.41 -1.92
C GLN A 233 -36.16 -7.77 -2.59
N LEU A 234 -35.93 -7.82 -3.91
CA LEU A 234 -35.72 -9.07 -4.64
C LEU A 234 -34.47 -9.83 -4.18
N GLU A 235 -33.41 -9.11 -3.79
CA GLU A 235 -32.22 -9.72 -3.17
C GLU A 235 -32.52 -10.29 -1.79
N ASN A 236 -33.24 -9.56 -0.94
CA ASN A 236 -33.63 -10.00 0.41
C ASN A 236 -34.68 -11.13 0.40
N ASP A 237 -35.54 -11.19 -0.62
CA ASP A 237 -36.57 -12.21 -0.76
C ASP A 237 -36.11 -13.42 -1.57
N ASN A 238 -34.88 -13.41 -2.10
CA ASN A 238 -34.31 -14.57 -2.75
C ASN A 238 -33.95 -15.63 -1.69
N PRO A 239 -34.66 -16.78 -1.64
CA PRO A 239 -34.42 -17.80 -0.62
C PRO A 239 -32.99 -18.33 -0.65
N LYS A 240 -32.32 -18.29 -1.81
CA LYS A 240 -30.94 -18.73 -1.97
C LYS A 240 -29.93 -17.77 -1.34
N VAL A 241 -30.23 -16.47 -1.30
CA VAL A 241 -29.39 -15.48 -0.61
C VAL A 241 -29.49 -15.67 0.91
N LYS A 242 -30.71 -15.83 1.44
CA LYS A 242 -30.94 -16.16 2.86
C LYS A 242 -30.25 -17.46 3.28
N GLU A 243 -30.27 -18.48 2.43
CA GLU A 243 -29.57 -19.75 2.67
C GLU A 243 -28.05 -19.54 2.70
N LEU A 244 -27.47 -18.81 1.75
CA LEU A 244 -26.05 -18.49 1.71
C LEU A 244 -25.59 -17.64 2.90
N GLU A 245 -26.39 -16.64 3.32
CA GLU A 245 -26.09 -15.84 4.51
C GLU A 245 -26.06 -16.70 5.78
N THR A 246 -26.99 -17.65 5.89
CA THR A 246 -27.01 -18.62 6.99
C THR A 246 -25.76 -19.49 6.98
N GLN A 247 -25.40 -20.05 5.81
CA GLN A 247 -24.17 -20.84 5.66
C GLN A 247 -22.91 -20.04 5.97
N ILE A 248 -22.81 -18.77 5.56
CA ILE A 248 -21.68 -17.90 5.87
C ILE A 248 -21.57 -17.66 7.38
N SER A 249 -22.71 -17.44 8.05
CA SER A 249 -22.75 -17.28 9.51
C SER A 249 -22.25 -18.55 10.21
N GLU A 250 -22.73 -19.72 9.79
CA GLU A 250 -22.32 -21.02 10.33
C GLU A 250 -20.81 -21.25 10.11
N LEU A 251 -20.31 -21.09 8.89
CA LEU A 251 -18.89 -21.23 8.56
C LEU A 251 -18.01 -20.26 9.35
N LYS A 252 -18.48 -19.03 9.60
CA LYS A 252 -17.75 -18.06 10.42
C LYS A 252 -17.66 -18.51 11.88
N THR A 253 -18.72 -19.09 12.42
CA THR A 253 -18.68 -19.66 13.78
C THR A 253 -17.75 -20.86 13.86
N GLU A 254 -17.79 -21.76 12.86
CA GLU A 254 -16.92 -22.94 12.80
C GLU A 254 -15.44 -22.55 12.68
N LYS A 255 -15.12 -21.59 11.80
CA LYS A 255 -13.77 -21.04 11.67
C LYS A 255 -13.25 -20.51 13.00
N ASN A 256 -14.04 -19.72 13.73
CA ASN A 256 -13.64 -19.19 15.03
C ASN A 256 -13.37 -20.30 16.06
N ILE A 257 -14.13 -21.39 16.03
CA ILE A 257 -13.91 -22.56 16.90
C ILE A 257 -12.61 -23.27 16.52
N LEU A 258 -12.36 -23.48 15.22
CA LEU A 258 -11.14 -24.11 14.73
C LEU A 258 -9.90 -23.28 15.05
N GLU A 259 -9.94 -21.96 14.88
CA GLU A 259 -8.84 -21.06 15.25
C GLU A 259 -8.49 -21.16 16.75
N ARG A 260 -9.51 -21.23 17.62
CA ARG A 260 -9.30 -21.45 19.06
C ARG A 260 -8.67 -22.81 19.34
N LYS A 261 -9.12 -23.88 18.68
CA LYS A 261 -8.53 -25.23 18.84
C LYS A 261 -7.08 -25.27 18.39
N VAL A 262 -6.75 -24.66 17.25
CA VAL A 262 -5.37 -24.58 16.75
C VAL A 262 -4.47 -23.87 17.76
N LYS A 263 -4.95 -22.76 18.34
CA LYS A 263 -4.20 -22.03 19.37
C LYS A 263 -3.93 -22.88 20.62
N LEU A 264 -4.94 -23.59 21.12
CA LEU A 264 -4.79 -24.48 22.27
C LEU A 264 -3.78 -25.61 21.99
N ASN A 265 -3.87 -26.23 20.81
CA ASN A 265 -2.93 -27.28 20.41
C ASN A 265 -1.49 -26.77 20.29
N GLN A 266 -1.31 -25.53 19.81
CA GLN A 266 0.01 -24.90 19.75
C GLN A 266 0.58 -24.69 21.14
N GLU A 267 -0.23 -24.16 22.08
CA GLU A 267 0.17 -23.96 23.48
C GLU A 267 0.52 -25.29 24.18
N GLU A 268 -0.21 -26.37 23.90
CA GLU A 268 0.10 -27.71 24.42
C GLU A 268 1.40 -28.27 23.83
N SER A 269 1.63 -28.10 22.53
CA SER A 269 2.87 -28.51 21.85
C SER A 269 4.09 -27.78 22.44
N ASP A 270 3.98 -26.48 22.69
CA ASP A 270 5.06 -25.68 23.27
C ASP A 270 5.39 -26.14 24.70
N LYS A 271 4.35 -26.42 25.52
CA LYS A 271 4.51 -27.01 26.86
C LYS A 271 5.16 -28.38 26.80
N TYR A 272 4.76 -29.24 25.86
CA TYR A 272 5.36 -30.56 25.67
C TYR A 272 6.85 -30.47 25.32
N ASN A 273 7.21 -29.59 24.38
CA ASN A 273 8.60 -29.39 23.98
C ASN A 273 9.46 -28.86 25.14
N LYS A 274 8.91 -27.95 25.94
CA LYS A 274 9.58 -27.43 27.13
C LYS A 274 9.81 -28.54 28.16
N LEU A 275 8.78 -29.32 28.49
CA LEU A 275 8.89 -30.43 29.42
C LEU A 275 9.91 -31.47 28.95
N LYS A 276 9.94 -31.79 27.65
CA LYS A 276 10.92 -32.71 27.06
C LYS A 276 12.35 -32.19 27.21
N SER A 277 12.58 -30.90 27.00
CA SER A 277 13.89 -30.27 27.21
C SER A 277 14.32 -30.34 28.68
N ASP A 278 13.41 -30.04 29.60
CA ASP A 278 13.68 -30.02 31.03
C ASP A 278 13.98 -31.45 31.54
N ILE A 279 13.24 -32.47 31.08
CA ILE A 279 13.53 -33.88 31.38
C ILE A 279 14.93 -34.27 30.89
N LYS A 280 15.31 -33.88 29.67
CA LYS A 280 16.65 -34.18 29.13
C LYS A 280 17.75 -33.56 29.98
N PHE A 281 17.56 -32.31 30.40
CA PHE A 281 18.51 -31.59 31.25
C PHE A 281 18.64 -32.22 32.64
N LEU A 282 17.51 -32.51 33.30
CA LEU A 282 17.50 -33.15 34.62
C LEU A 282 18.09 -34.57 34.58
N THR A 283 17.85 -35.31 33.49
CA THR A 283 18.45 -36.64 33.31
C THR A 283 19.97 -36.57 33.20
N LYS A 284 20.49 -35.55 32.49
CA LYS A 284 21.93 -35.31 32.40
C LYS A 284 22.51 -34.98 33.78
N GLN A 285 21.93 -34.03 34.50
CA GLN A 285 22.37 -33.69 35.86
C GLN A 285 22.36 -34.89 36.80
N LYS A 286 21.29 -35.69 36.78
CA LYS A 286 21.21 -36.91 37.60
C LYS A 286 22.35 -37.89 37.29
N THR A 287 22.69 -38.03 36.01
CA THR A 287 23.77 -38.92 35.58
C THR A 287 25.14 -38.40 36.03
N ASP A 288 25.37 -37.09 35.89
CA ASP A 288 26.62 -36.45 36.33
C ASP A 288 26.79 -36.53 37.86
N LEU A 289 25.72 -36.27 38.62
CA LEU A 289 25.69 -36.46 40.08
C LEU A 289 25.94 -37.92 40.48
N GLY A 290 25.37 -38.89 39.75
CA GLY A 290 25.63 -40.31 39.97
C GLY A 290 27.13 -40.64 39.88
N ARG A 291 27.79 -40.18 38.82
CA ARG A 291 29.25 -40.36 38.66
C ARG A 291 30.07 -39.72 39.78
N GLN A 292 29.66 -38.55 40.26
CA GLN A 292 30.32 -37.89 41.38
C GLN A 292 30.17 -38.69 42.68
N ILE A 293 28.98 -39.22 42.95
CA ILE A 293 28.71 -40.07 44.12
C ILE A 293 29.53 -41.36 44.05
N ASP A 294 29.58 -42.01 42.90
CA ASP A 294 30.38 -43.22 42.68
C ASP A 294 31.87 -42.95 42.95
N SER A 295 32.40 -41.86 42.38
CA SER A 295 33.80 -41.43 42.56
C SER A 295 34.13 -41.11 44.03
N ALA A 296 33.23 -40.39 44.72
CA ALA A 296 33.39 -40.06 46.13
C ALA A 296 33.35 -41.32 47.02
N THR A 297 32.50 -42.29 46.67
CA THR A 297 32.39 -43.57 47.38
C THR A 297 33.66 -44.41 47.23
N GLU A 298 34.24 -44.45 46.02
CA GLU A 298 35.51 -45.14 45.77
C GLU A 298 36.67 -44.52 46.57
N LEU A 299 36.77 -43.18 46.57
CA LEU A 299 37.78 -42.44 47.35
C LEU A 299 37.62 -42.64 48.86
N ALA A 300 36.38 -42.62 49.37
CA ALA A 300 36.10 -42.93 50.76
C ALA A 300 36.54 -44.37 51.12
N GLY A 301 36.22 -45.34 50.24
CA GLY A 301 36.65 -46.73 50.42
C GLY A 301 38.17 -46.92 50.35
N LEU A 302 38.88 -46.17 49.50
CA LEU A 302 40.34 -46.14 49.48
C LEU A 302 40.90 -45.55 50.78
N THR A 303 40.35 -44.44 51.26
CA THR A 303 40.77 -43.77 52.49
C THR A 303 40.70 -44.70 53.69
N VAL A 304 39.57 -45.41 53.87
CA VAL A 304 39.39 -46.38 54.95
C VAL A 304 40.39 -47.54 54.86
N ARG A 305 40.66 -48.05 53.64
CA ARG A 305 41.65 -49.13 53.42
C ARG A 305 43.07 -48.68 53.76
N LEU A 306 43.48 -47.50 53.31
CA LEU A 306 44.80 -46.92 53.62
C LEU A 306 44.98 -46.69 55.12
N GLN A 307 43.97 -46.11 55.77
CA GLN A 307 43.99 -45.90 57.22
C GLN A 307 44.20 -47.22 57.97
N LYS A 308 43.40 -48.25 57.65
CA LYS A 308 43.53 -49.57 58.27
C LYS A 308 44.92 -50.17 58.05
N LEU A 309 45.45 -50.12 56.82
CA LEU A 309 46.77 -50.67 56.50
C LEU A 309 47.88 -49.99 57.31
N LEU A 310 47.88 -48.66 57.37
CA LEU A 310 48.89 -47.87 58.07
C LEU A 310 48.84 -48.06 59.59
N GLU A 311 47.65 -48.05 60.17
CA GLU A 311 47.48 -48.16 61.63
C GLU A 311 47.67 -49.59 62.14
N THR A 312 47.31 -50.60 61.33
CA THR A 312 47.32 -52.00 61.80
C THR A 312 48.50 -52.79 61.29
N GLU A 313 48.81 -52.80 59.99
CA GLU A 313 49.82 -53.70 59.42
C GLU A 313 51.20 -53.04 59.35
N LEU A 314 51.25 -51.78 58.95
CA LEU A 314 52.50 -51.05 58.69
C LEU A 314 52.97 -50.16 59.86
N ALA A 315 52.37 -50.31 61.04
CA ALA A 315 52.73 -49.54 62.23
C ALA A 315 54.22 -49.71 62.58
N PRO A 316 55.07 -48.66 62.50
CA PRO A 316 56.53 -48.78 62.62
C PRO A 316 57.01 -49.44 63.91
N ILE A 317 56.26 -49.27 65.01
CA ILE A 317 56.57 -49.85 66.31
C ILE A 317 56.64 -51.39 66.29
N LYS A 318 55.89 -52.04 65.38
CA LYS A 318 55.90 -53.50 65.20
C LYS A 318 57.25 -54.01 64.70
N PHE A 319 57.99 -53.17 63.98
CA PHE A 319 59.25 -53.55 63.33
C PHE A 319 60.50 -53.05 64.07
N LYS A 320 60.33 -52.18 65.09
CA LYS A 320 61.43 -51.57 65.86
C LYS A 320 62.48 -52.57 66.35
N ARG A 321 62.05 -53.69 66.92
CA ARG A 321 62.96 -54.73 67.46
C ARG A 321 63.78 -55.46 66.39
N CYS A 322 63.24 -55.58 65.17
CA CYS A 322 63.97 -56.17 64.04
C CYS A 322 64.99 -55.17 63.50
N MET A 323 64.60 -53.91 63.37
CA MET A 323 65.46 -52.82 62.89
C MET A 323 66.65 -52.54 63.83
N GLU A 324 66.48 -52.65 65.15
CA GLU A 324 67.57 -52.48 66.13
C GLU A 324 68.67 -53.57 66.05
N ARG A 325 68.42 -54.68 65.34
CA ARG A 325 69.33 -55.83 65.25
C ARG A 325 70.01 -55.99 63.89
N LEU A 326 69.55 -55.26 62.87
CA LEU A 326 70.07 -55.32 61.50
C LEU A 326 71.10 -54.22 61.28
N ASP A 327 72.16 -54.50 60.52
CA ASP A 327 73.17 -53.50 60.14
C ASP A 327 72.74 -52.76 58.86
N SER A 328 73.21 -51.52 58.70
CA SER A 328 72.89 -50.61 57.59
C SER A 328 73.26 -51.12 56.19
N SER A 329 74.07 -52.18 56.10
CA SER A 329 74.48 -52.85 54.84
C SER A 329 73.70 -54.14 54.53
N ASP A 330 72.70 -54.51 55.35
CA ASP A 330 71.91 -55.73 55.14
C ASP A 330 71.02 -55.61 53.88
N VAL A 331 71.04 -56.64 53.03
CA VAL A 331 70.23 -56.73 51.81
C VAL A 331 68.72 -56.54 52.12
N CYS A 332 68.27 -56.98 53.29
CA CYS A 332 66.88 -56.80 53.73
C CYS A 332 66.53 -55.33 54.00
N VAL A 333 67.48 -54.55 54.52
CA VAL A 333 67.32 -53.11 54.77
C VAL A 333 67.28 -52.36 53.45
N GLY A 334 68.20 -52.65 52.51
CA GLY A 334 68.19 -52.06 51.17
C GLY A 334 66.89 -52.32 50.40
N ASN A 335 66.43 -53.58 50.39
CA ASN A 335 65.16 -53.94 49.74
C ASN A 335 63.95 -53.24 50.38
N LEU A 336 63.93 -53.06 51.70
CA LEU A 336 62.84 -52.34 52.38
C LEU A 336 62.88 -50.84 52.06
N THR A 337 64.07 -50.24 52.02
CA THR A 337 64.26 -48.83 51.64
C THR A 337 63.76 -48.57 50.20
N ASP A 338 64.04 -49.48 49.26
CA ASP A 338 63.52 -49.37 47.89
C ASP A 338 61.98 -49.40 47.84
N ILE A 339 61.34 -50.24 48.64
CA ILE A 339 59.88 -50.31 48.72
C ILE A 339 59.29 -49.05 49.37
N ILE A 340 59.92 -48.50 50.41
CA ILE A 340 59.49 -47.24 51.03
C ILE A 340 59.59 -46.09 50.02
N SER A 341 60.66 -46.01 49.23
CA SER A 341 60.80 -45.00 48.18
C SER A 341 59.65 -45.08 47.16
N ARG A 342 59.19 -46.29 46.80
CA ARG A 342 58.02 -46.46 45.91
C ARG A 342 56.71 -46.00 46.55
N ILE A 343 56.58 -46.13 47.87
CA ILE A 343 55.42 -45.61 48.62
C ILE A 343 55.46 -44.07 48.65
N ASP A 344 56.65 -43.49 48.81
CA ASP A 344 56.85 -42.03 48.77
C ASP A 344 56.51 -41.47 47.37
N ASP A 345 56.98 -42.12 46.30
CA ASP A 345 56.65 -41.77 44.91
C ASP A 345 55.13 -41.80 44.67
N TRP A 346 54.45 -42.87 45.12
CA TRP A 346 53.00 -42.99 45.04
C TRP A 346 52.26 -41.90 45.84
N SER A 347 52.75 -41.58 47.04
CA SER A 347 52.19 -40.54 47.90
C SER A 347 52.25 -39.17 47.23
N ASP A 348 53.38 -38.85 46.60
CA ASP A 348 53.56 -37.58 45.90
C ASP A 348 52.73 -37.49 44.62
N GLU A 349 52.55 -38.61 43.90
CA GLU A 349 51.62 -38.68 42.76
C GLU A 349 50.17 -38.46 43.20
N MET A 350 49.73 -39.10 44.29
CA MET A 350 48.38 -38.91 44.85
C MET A 350 48.13 -37.47 45.30
N LYS A 351 49.10 -36.82 45.95
CA LYS A 351 48.99 -35.40 46.34
C LYS A 351 48.85 -34.48 45.13
N LYS A 352 49.58 -34.75 44.02
CA LYS A 352 49.43 -33.99 42.77
C LYS A 352 48.03 -34.14 42.18
N LEU A 353 47.48 -35.36 42.16
CA LEU A 353 46.13 -35.62 41.66
C LEU A 353 45.04 -34.94 42.49
N LEU A 354 45.22 -34.86 43.81
CA LEU A 354 44.29 -34.17 44.72
C LEU A 354 44.34 -32.64 44.58
N ASN A 355 45.53 -32.05 44.41
CA ASN A 355 45.69 -30.61 44.29
C ASN A 355 45.22 -30.04 42.93
N ASN A 356 45.29 -30.82 41.85
CA ASN A 356 44.83 -30.38 40.53
C ASN A 356 43.29 -30.26 40.41
N ASN A 357 42.52 -30.76 41.39
CA ASN A 357 41.05 -30.72 41.37
C ASN A 357 40.43 -29.48 42.06
N ILE A 358 41.23 -28.53 42.55
CA ILE A 358 40.72 -27.33 43.26
C ILE A 358 40.44 -26.15 42.30
N ASP A 359 40.90 -26.19 41.04
CA ASP A 359 40.86 -25.04 40.12
C ASP A 359 39.63 -24.94 39.18
N TYR A 360 38.53 -25.66 39.43
CA TYR A 360 37.28 -25.49 38.69
C TYR A 360 36.13 -24.99 39.58
N VAL A 361 36.28 -23.75 40.07
CA VAL A 361 35.14 -22.85 40.29
C VAL A 361 35.27 -21.73 39.26
N VAL A 362 34.65 -21.91 38.10
CA VAL A 362 34.45 -20.82 37.14
C VAL A 362 32.99 -20.41 37.22
N ASP A 363 32.82 -19.11 37.48
CA ASP A 363 31.63 -18.28 37.47
C ASP A 363 30.47 -18.75 36.60
N VAL A 364 29.26 -18.63 37.16
CA VAL A 364 28.02 -18.53 36.40
C VAL A 364 27.54 -17.09 36.49
N GLN A 365 27.66 -16.35 35.37
CA GLN A 365 26.83 -15.18 35.06
C GLN A 365 25.45 -15.63 34.59
#